data_AF-A0A4Y2SN50-F1
#
_entry.id   AF-A0A4Y2SN50-F1
#
_cell.length_a   1.000
_cell.length_b   1.000
_cell.length_c   1.000
_cell.angle_alpha   90.00
_cell.angle_beta   90.00
_cell.angle_gamma   90.00
#
_symmetry.space_group_name_H-M   'P 1'
#
loop_
_entity.id
_entity.type
_entity.pdbx_description
1 polymer ?
#
loop_
_entity_poly.entity_id
_entity_poly.type
_entity_poly.pdbx_seq_one_letter_code
_entity_poly.pdbx_strand_id
1 'polypeptide(L)'
;MTSLIIKLPKCHLKNLQRAMMSSAWQKNWDEGKARRKVHDILLKVSFSPSNWGRAEVLFFTGHGPFQYYLKRFHLSHTSNCSCGEEGTPIHYETDVSTLYHEVSLHFIKICIY
;
A
#
# COMPACT_ATOMS: atom_id res chain seq x y z
N MET A 1 50.90 -14.86 -13.11
CA MET A 1 49.95 -13.72 -13.03
C MET A 1 49.33 -13.72 -11.65
N THR A 2 49.78 -12.84 -10.77
CA THR A 2 49.21 -12.66 -9.42
C THR A 2 47.86 -11.95 -9.56
N SER A 3 46.79 -12.60 -9.08
CA SER A 3 45.46 -11.99 -9.05
C SER A 3 45.46 -10.78 -8.11
N LEU A 4 45.10 -9.62 -8.64
CA LEU A 4 44.98 -8.38 -7.89
C LEU A 4 43.61 -8.37 -7.17
N ILE A 5 43.61 -8.71 -5.88
CA ILE A 5 42.38 -8.69 -5.06
C ILE A 5 42.11 -7.26 -4.60
N ILE A 6 41.31 -6.52 -5.38
CA ILE A 6 40.81 -5.20 -4.98
C ILE A 6 39.63 -5.41 -4.03
N LYS A 7 39.80 -5.05 -2.74
CA LYS A 7 38.71 -5.06 -1.78
C LYS A 7 37.78 -3.87 -2.06
N LEU A 8 36.54 -4.16 -2.44
CA LEU A 8 35.52 -3.13 -2.65
C LEU A 8 35.12 -2.47 -1.32
N PRO A 9 34.95 -1.14 -1.28
CA PRO A 9 34.41 -0.46 -0.11
C PRO A 9 33.02 -1.00 0.27
N LYS A 10 32.74 -1.12 1.57
CA LYS A 10 31.44 -1.61 2.07
C LYS A 10 30.25 -0.78 1.55
N CYS A 11 30.43 0.52 1.36
CA CYS A 11 29.40 1.40 0.80
C CYS A 11 29.04 1.02 -0.65
N HIS A 12 30.03 0.61 -1.45
CA HIS A 12 29.82 0.16 -2.82
C HIS A 12 28.96 -1.10 -2.87
N LEU A 13 29.28 -2.10 -2.04
CA LEU A 13 28.48 -3.33 -1.95
C LEU A 13 27.04 -3.06 -1.49
N LYS A 14 26.85 -2.16 -0.53
CA LYS A 14 25.51 -1.75 -0.09
C LYS A 14 24.70 -1.08 -1.21
N ASN A 15 25.34 -0.20 -1.99
CA ASN A 15 24.68 0.49 -3.10
C ASN A 15 24.32 -0.49 -4.23
N LEU A 16 25.22 -1.42 -4.55
CA LEU A 16 24.96 -2.48 -5.51
C LEU A 16 23.77 -3.35 -5.08
N GLN A 17 23.74 -3.76 -3.81
CA GLN A 17 22.63 -4.53 -3.26
C GLN A 17 21.30 -3.77 -3.32
N ARG A 18 21.29 -2.48 -2.97
CA ARG A 18 20.09 -1.63 -3.10
C ARG A 18 19.62 -1.55 -4.55
N ALA A 19 20.53 -1.33 -5.50
CA ALA A 19 20.20 -1.24 -6.92
C ALA A 19 19.58 -2.56 -7.44
N MET A 20 20.18 -3.70 -7.08
CA MET A 20 19.65 -5.02 -7.44
C MET A 20 18.26 -5.25 -6.83
N MET A 21 18.07 -4.94 -5.54
CA MET A 21 16.77 -5.09 -4.88
C MET A 21 15.70 -4.17 -5.49
N SER A 22 16.04 -2.90 -5.75
CA SER A 22 15.13 -1.96 -6.42
C SER A 22 14.69 -2.48 -7.78
N SER A 23 15.63 -2.99 -8.59
CA SER A 23 15.33 -3.50 -9.92
C SER A 23 14.44 -4.75 -9.87
N ALA A 24 14.74 -5.69 -8.97
CA ALA A 24 13.93 -6.90 -8.80
C ALA A 24 12.53 -6.57 -8.31
N TRP A 25 12.42 -5.65 -7.34
CA TRP A 25 11.13 -5.21 -6.83
C TRP A 25 10.33 -4.48 -7.91
N GLN A 26 10.93 -3.55 -8.65
CA GLN A 26 10.26 -2.83 -9.72
C GLN A 26 9.70 -3.80 -10.77
N LYS A 27 10.47 -4.81 -11.17
CA LYS A 27 10.00 -5.85 -12.09
C LYS A 27 8.76 -6.56 -11.55
N ASN A 28 8.79 -7.01 -10.29
CA ASN A 28 7.65 -7.66 -9.65
C ASN A 28 6.43 -6.71 -9.54
N TRP A 29 6.68 -5.42 -9.34
CA TRP A 29 5.65 -4.40 -9.28
C TRP A 29 4.97 -4.20 -10.64
N ASP A 30 5.74 -4.15 -11.72
CA ASP A 30 5.25 -3.96 -13.08
C ASP A 30 4.51 -5.19 -13.62
N GLU A 31 4.99 -6.39 -13.31
CA GLU A 31 4.39 -7.67 -13.73
C GLU A 31 3.18 -8.08 -12.85
N GLY A 32 3.00 -7.41 -11.70
CA GLY A 32 1.94 -7.70 -10.75
C GLY A 32 0.53 -7.48 -11.32
N LYS A 33 -0.33 -8.51 -11.22
CA LYS A 33 -1.75 -8.42 -11.66
C LYS A 33 -2.67 -7.81 -10.60
N ALA A 34 -2.28 -7.86 -9.33
CA ALA A 34 -3.08 -7.33 -8.23
C ALA A 34 -2.82 -5.83 -8.03
N ARG A 35 -3.85 -5.10 -7.59
CA ARG A 35 -3.72 -3.69 -7.17
C ARG A 35 -3.17 -2.76 -8.27
N ARG A 36 -3.58 -2.97 -9.53
CA ARG A 36 -3.20 -2.17 -10.71
C ARG A 36 -3.47 -0.66 -10.53
N LYS A 37 -4.56 -0.29 -9.85
CA LYS A 37 -4.86 1.13 -9.56
C LYS A 37 -3.75 1.84 -8.77
N VAL A 38 -3.05 1.15 -7.87
CA VAL A 38 -1.92 1.74 -7.13
C VAL A 38 -0.66 1.79 -8.01
N HIS A 39 -0.47 0.81 -8.90
CA HIS A 39 0.60 0.84 -9.90
C HIS A 39 0.47 2.06 -10.81
N ASP A 40 -0.76 2.39 -11.24
CA ASP A 40 -1.03 3.55 -12.10
C ASP A 40 -0.67 4.89 -11.45
N ILE A 41 -0.67 4.96 -10.11
CA ILE A 41 -0.32 6.17 -9.33
C ILE A 41 1.16 6.16 -8.92
N LEU A 42 1.65 5.01 -8.45
CA LEU A 42 3.03 4.78 -8.02
C LEU A 42 3.77 3.93 -9.05
N LEU A 43 4.16 4.57 -10.14
CA LEU A 43 4.86 3.92 -11.25
C LEU A 43 6.24 3.36 -10.85
N LYS A 44 6.87 3.95 -9.82
CA LYS A 44 8.23 3.59 -9.40
C LYS A 44 8.29 3.25 -7.92
N VAL A 45 8.88 2.11 -7.61
CA VAL A 45 9.13 1.70 -6.23
C VAL A 45 10.37 2.42 -5.70
N SER A 46 10.31 2.83 -4.44
CA SER A 46 11.41 3.55 -3.80
C SER A 46 11.59 3.09 -2.37
N PHE A 47 12.83 3.16 -1.88
CA PHE A 47 13.14 2.92 -0.46
C PHE A 47 12.89 4.16 0.40
N SER A 48 12.64 5.31 -0.22
CA SER A 48 12.26 6.51 0.52
C SER A 48 10.81 6.37 0.96
N PRO A 49 10.48 6.77 2.20
CA PRO A 49 9.08 6.84 2.61
C PRO A 49 8.33 7.81 1.68
N SER A 50 7.11 7.43 1.28
CA SER A 50 6.25 8.35 0.54
C SER A 50 5.68 9.40 1.51
N ASN A 51 5.41 10.61 1.00
CA ASN A 51 4.75 11.66 1.78
C ASN A 51 3.22 11.43 1.89
N TRP A 52 2.75 10.20 1.66
CA TRP A 52 1.33 9.91 1.65
C TRP A 52 0.78 9.87 3.07
N GLY A 53 -0.33 10.56 3.29
CA GLY A 53 -1.07 10.50 4.54
C GLY A 53 -1.67 9.12 4.77
N ARG A 54 -1.97 8.79 6.03
CA ARG A 54 -2.60 7.51 6.39
C ARG A 54 -3.90 7.27 5.62
N ALA A 55 -4.73 8.30 5.45
CA ALA A 55 -5.99 8.21 4.73
C ALA A 55 -5.79 7.86 3.24
N GLU A 56 -4.81 8.49 2.58
CA GLU A 56 -4.48 8.27 1.17
C GLU A 56 -3.97 6.83 0.95
N VAL A 57 -3.09 6.35 1.84
CA VAL A 57 -2.61 4.96 1.78
C VAL A 57 -3.76 3.98 1.91
N LEU A 58 -4.64 4.17 2.89
CA LEU A 58 -5.82 3.32 3.09
C LEU A 58 -6.73 3.34 1.86
N PHE A 59 -7.05 4.53 1.36
CA PHE A 59 -7.89 4.72 0.18
C PHE A 59 -7.34 4.03 -1.07
N PHE A 60 -6.12 4.35 -1.48
CA PHE A 60 -5.54 3.81 -2.71
C PHE A 60 -5.30 2.30 -2.65
N THR A 61 -4.90 1.79 -1.49
CA THR A 61 -4.69 0.35 -1.33
C THR A 61 -6.01 -0.42 -1.15
N GLY A 62 -7.12 0.30 -0.93
CA GLY A 62 -8.41 -0.26 -0.55
C GLY A 62 -8.41 -0.92 0.82
N HIS A 63 -7.45 -0.57 1.68
CA HIS A 63 -7.39 -1.03 3.06
C HIS A 63 -8.13 -0.05 3.97
N GLY A 64 -8.64 -0.54 5.10
CA GLY A 64 -9.25 0.31 6.12
C GLY A 64 -10.69 -0.09 6.39
N PRO A 65 -11.52 0.84 6.90
CA PRO A 65 -12.88 0.53 7.36
C PRO A 65 -13.88 0.45 6.19
N PHE A 66 -13.48 -0.10 5.06
CA PHE A 66 -14.32 -0.29 3.89
C PHE A 66 -15.01 -1.65 3.99
N GLN A 67 -16.34 -1.71 3.87
CA GLN A 67 -17.07 -2.99 3.99
C GLN A 67 -16.60 -4.03 2.96
N TYR A 68 -16.23 -3.58 1.76
CA TYR A 68 -15.61 -4.44 0.75
C TYR A 68 -14.31 -5.10 1.25
N TYR A 69 -13.46 -4.31 1.92
CA TYR A 69 -12.21 -4.80 2.50
C TYR A 69 -12.49 -5.79 3.64
N LEU A 70 -13.39 -5.44 4.57
CA LEU A 70 -13.74 -6.29 5.69
C LEU A 70 -14.31 -7.63 5.22
N LYS A 71 -15.18 -7.63 4.20
CA LYS A 71 -15.72 -8.86 3.60
C LYS A 71 -14.63 -9.73 2.98
N ARG A 72 -13.69 -9.14 2.24
CA ARG A 72 -12.58 -9.87 1.60
C ARG A 72 -11.71 -10.61 2.60
N PHE A 73 -11.53 -10.06 3.81
CA PHE A 73 -10.76 -10.68 4.89
C PHE A 73 -11.62 -11.46 5.89
N HIS A 74 -12.89 -11.73 5.55
CA HIS A 74 -13.83 -12.47 6.40
C HIS A 74 -14.07 -11.82 7.78
N LEU A 75 -13.86 -10.50 7.88
CA LEU A 75 -14.15 -9.70 9.08
C LEU A 75 -15.59 -9.16 9.08
N SER A 76 -16.25 -9.18 7.92
CA SER A 76 -17.67 -8.84 7.77
C SER A 76 -18.38 -9.90 6.93
N HIS A 77 -19.67 -10.09 7.20
CA HIS A 77 -20.52 -10.99 6.42
C HIS A 77 -21.01 -10.36 5.10
N THR A 78 -20.94 -9.03 4.96
CA THR A 78 -21.40 -8.30 3.77
C THR A 78 -20.35 -7.32 3.26
N SER A 79 -20.31 -7.11 1.94
CA SER A 79 -19.51 -6.05 1.30
C SER A 79 -20.25 -4.71 1.26
N ASN A 80 -21.52 -4.66 1.65
CA ASN A 80 -22.37 -3.50 1.48
C ASN A 80 -22.28 -2.57 2.70
N CYS A 81 -22.36 -1.27 2.43
CA CYS A 81 -22.52 -0.20 3.41
C CYS A 81 -23.94 -0.21 3.99
N SER A 82 -24.15 0.51 5.09
CA SER A 82 -25.46 0.68 5.73
C SER A 82 -26.50 1.32 4.80
N CYS A 83 -26.07 2.07 3.78
CA CYS A 83 -26.94 2.63 2.75
C CYS A 83 -27.38 1.62 1.67
N GLY A 84 -26.86 0.39 1.70
CA GLY A 84 -27.20 -0.69 0.76
C GLY A 84 -26.23 -0.88 -0.40
N GLU A 85 -25.43 0.14 -0.74
CA GLU A 85 -24.44 0.09 -1.83
C GLU A 85 -23.14 -0.64 -1.44
N GLU A 86 -22.32 -1.01 -2.42
CA GLU A 86 -21.04 -1.67 -2.16
C GLU A 86 -20.06 -0.71 -1.45
N GLY A 87 -19.60 -1.08 -0.25
CA GLY A 87 -18.73 -0.25 0.58
C GLY A 87 -17.28 -0.27 0.12
N THR A 88 -17.03 0.13 -1.13
CA THR A 88 -15.71 0.33 -1.72
C THR A 88 -15.12 1.67 -1.26
N PRO A 89 -13.79 1.89 -1.37
CA PRO A 89 -13.20 3.18 -1.03
C PRO A 89 -13.86 4.36 -1.75
N ILE A 90 -14.19 4.19 -3.05
CA ILE A 90 -14.80 5.23 -3.90
C ILE A 90 -16.21 5.60 -3.40
N HIS A 91 -16.98 4.63 -2.92
CA HIS A 91 -18.31 4.89 -2.35
C HIS A 91 -18.25 5.90 -1.19
N TYR A 92 -17.20 5.84 -0.37
CA TYR A 92 -16.99 6.78 0.74
C TYR A 92 -16.46 8.15 0.31
N GLU A 93 -16.01 8.35 -0.95
CA GLU A 93 -15.64 9.69 -1.44
C GLU A 93 -16.85 10.53 -1.79
N THR A 94 -17.91 9.89 -2.32
CA THR A 94 -19.13 10.58 -2.77
C THR A 94 -20.04 10.97 -1.61
N ASP A 95 -20.00 10.23 -0.50
CA ASP A 95 -20.69 10.58 0.74
C ASP A 95 -19.79 11.45 1.63
N VAL A 96 -19.55 12.69 1.19
CA VAL A 96 -18.86 13.75 1.96
C VAL A 96 -19.55 14.02 3.32
N SER A 97 -20.71 13.43 3.59
CA SER A 97 -21.45 13.56 4.84
C SER A 97 -21.11 12.52 5.92
N THR A 98 -20.38 11.43 5.62
CA THR A 98 -20.15 10.35 6.61
C THR A 98 -18.69 10.12 7.01
N LEU A 99 -17.72 10.75 6.33
CA LEU A 99 -16.29 10.55 6.60
C LEU A 99 -15.80 11.04 7.97
N TYR A 100 -16.57 11.86 8.69
CA TYR A 100 -16.11 12.46 9.95
C TYR A 100 -16.79 11.94 11.22
N HIS A 101 -18.00 11.38 11.18
CA HIS A 101 -18.78 11.30 12.43
C HIS A 101 -18.87 9.92 13.11
N GLU A 102 -18.66 8.78 12.45
CA GLU A 102 -18.81 7.48 13.14
C GLU A 102 -17.69 6.44 12.92
N VAL A 103 -16.91 6.53 11.84
CA VAL A 103 -15.92 5.48 11.54
C VAL A 103 -14.55 5.75 12.18
N SER A 104 -14.31 6.98 12.62
CA SER A 104 -12.99 7.46 13.08
C SER A 104 -12.67 7.19 14.54
N LEU A 105 -13.63 6.84 15.42
CA LEU A 105 -13.35 6.79 16.86
C LEU A 105 -13.09 5.41 17.45
N HIS A 106 -13.48 4.30 16.82
CA HIS A 106 -13.31 2.97 17.43
C HIS A 106 -12.18 2.11 16.85
N PHE A 107 -11.78 2.29 15.59
CA PHE A 107 -10.82 1.38 14.93
C PHE A 107 -9.36 1.88 14.87
N ILE A 108 -9.08 3.13 15.30
CA ILE A 108 -7.71 3.66 15.33
C ILE A 108 -6.79 2.91 16.33
N LYS A 109 -7.35 2.09 17.25
CA LYS A 109 -6.56 1.32 18.22
C LYS A 109 -6.00 -0.03 17.74
N ILE A 110 -6.32 -0.54 16.55
CA ILE A 110 -5.99 -1.95 16.18
C ILE A 110 -4.94 -2.09 15.07
N CYS A 111 -4.32 -1.03 14.57
CA CYS A 111 -3.31 -1.18 13.50
C CYS A 111 -2.03 -0.37 13.74
N ILE A 112 -1.43 -0.54 14.93
CA ILE A 112 0.03 -0.46 15.12
C ILE A 112 0.40 -1.54 16.15
N TYR A 113 0.45 -2.80 15.71
CA TYR A 113 1.36 -3.86 16.14
C TYR A 113 1.26 -5.01 15.13
#